data_AF-A0A352KY53-F1
#
_entry.id   AF-A0A352KY53-F1
#
_cell.length_a   1.000
_cell.length_b   1.000
_cell.length_c   1.000
_cell.angle_alpha   90.00
_cell.angle_beta   90.00
_cell.angle_gamma   90.00
#
_symmetry.space_group_name_H-M   'P 1'
#
loop_
_entity.id
_entity.type
_entity.pdbx_description
1 polymer ?
#
loop_
_entity_poly.entity_id
_entity_poly.type
_entity_poly.pdbx_seq_one_letter_code
_entity_poly.pdbx_strand_id
1 'polypeptide(L)'
;MVATVQALQLDAPVIVAAPGGRTKKWTGKSDTANRPRRVTVDLDPTSGQITGRQNFADRHWIDRAVAYGIAAHEGQLFGWANVALGLLTGTGLILLSVSGVVMWWKRRDAGVLGAPKVLAQPQLSAGLLGIILLLGLCFPLFAASLCIVLLLEWLVLRRIPSISHWLGLQLPATPAGAR
;
A
#
# COMPACT_ATOMS: atom_id res chain seq x y z
N MET A 1 30.04 12.86 -24.41
CA MET A 1 28.71 12.52 -23.86
C MET A 1 28.82 11.95 -22.45
N VAL A 2 29.33 10.73 -22.26
CA VAL A 2 29.48 10.13 -20.92
C VAL A 2 30.32 11.00 -20.00
N ALA A 3 31.48 11.48 -20.46
CA ALA A 3 32.34 12.39 -19.68
C ALA A 3 31.61 13.69 -19.29
N THR A 4 30.80 14.26 -20.18
CA THR A 4 30.00 15.46 -19.90
C THR A 4 28.97 15.22 -18.81
N VAL A 5 28.26 14.09 -18.86
CA VAL A 5 27.28 13.72 -17.83
C VAL A 5 27.96 13.39 -16.50
N GLN A 6 29.11 12.72 -16.55
CA GLN A 6 29.90 12.38 -15.36
C GLN A 6 30.45 13.63 -14.65
N ALA A 7 30.85 14.66 -15.41
CA ALA A 7 31.29 15.94 -14.88
C ALA A 7 30.18 16.69 -14.09
N LEU A 8 28.90 16.38 -14.34
CA LEU A 8 27.78 16.96 -13.58
C LEU A 8 27.60 16.35 -12.19
N GLN A 9 28.33 15.27 -11.86
CA GLN A 9 28.29 14.59 -10.56
C GLN A 9 26.87 14.34 -10.05
N LEU A 10 26.00 13.88 -10.95
CA LEU A 10 24.63 13.53 -10.60
C LEU A 10 24.61 12.34 -9.63
N ASP A 11 23.61 12.30 -8.75
CA ASP A 11 23.49 11.21 -7.78
C ASP A 11 23.34 9.85 -8.46
N ALA A 12 24.16 8.91 -8.04
CA ALA A 12 24.20 7.56 -8.59
C ALA A 12 22.96 6.72 -8.20
N PRO A 13 22.60 5.71 -9.02
CA PRO A 13 23.17 5.41 -10.35
C PRO A 13 22.77 6.44 -11.40
N VAL A 14 23.64 6.66 -12.39
CA VAL A 14 23.40 7.58 -13.51
C VAL A 14 23.26 6.77 -14.79
N ILE A 15 22.14 6.97 -15.48
CA ILE A 15 21.81 6.31 -16.74
C ILE A 15 22.07 7.30 -17.88
N VAL A 16 22.86 6.89 -18.87
CA VAL A 16 23.08 7.66 -20.10
C VAL A 16 22.44 6.91 -21.25
N ALA A 17 21.41 7.51 -21.85
CA ALA A 17 20.69 6.95 -22.98
C ALA A 17 21.13 7.62 -24.29
N ALA A 18 21.45 6.81 -25.29
CA ALA A 18 21.77 7.26 -26.63
C ALA A 18 20.49 7.70 -27.38
N PRO A 19 20.59 8.61 -28.37
CA PRO A 19 19.51 8.95 -29.28
C PRO A 19 19.00 7.69 -29.99
N GLY A 20 17.68 7.53 -30.05
CA GLY A 20 17.07 6.34 -30.63
C GLY A 20 15.55 6.46 -30.69
N GLY A 21 14.93 5.85 -31.70
CA GLY A 21 13.49 5.92 -31.92
C GLY A 21 12.98 7.36 -32.10
N ARG A 22 12.13 7.84 -31.17
CA ARG A 22 11.51 9.18 -31.20
C ARG A 22 12.39 10.31 -30.65
N THR A 23 13.44 10.00 -29.89
CA THR A 23 14.33 11.02 -29.31
C THR A 23 15.57 11.18 -30.17
N LYS A 24 15.80 12.42 -30.61
CA LYS A 24 17.01 12.82 -31.36
C LYS A 24 18.12 13.36 -30.44
N LYS A 25 18.01 13.21 -29.12
CA LYS A 25 18.94 13.78 -28.13
C LYS A 25 19.54 12.69 -27.25
N TRP A 26 20.73 12.94 -26.70
CA TRP A 26 21.27 12.12 -25.61
C TRP A 26 20.62 12.55 -24.31
N THR A 27 20.36 11.62 -23.40
CA THR A 27 19.80 11.95 -22.07
C THR A 27 20.66 11.35 -20.98
N GLY A 28 21.09 12.18 -20.03
CA GLY A 28 21.71 11.76 -18.77
C GLY A 28 20.69 11.88 -17.64
N LYS A 29 20.42 10.80 -16.92
CA LYS A 29 19.41 10.77 -15.85
C LYS A 29 20.00 10.16 -14.58
N SER A 30 19.88 10.89 -13.47
CA SER A 30 20.04 10.29 -12.15
C SER A 30 18.85 9.41 -11.84
N ASP A 31 19.13 8.17 -11.47
CA ASP A 31 18.17 7.16 -11.04
C ASP A 31 18.39 6.77 -9.57
N THR A 32 18.90 7.71 -8.76
CA THR A 32 19.08 7.52 -7.32
C THR A 32 17.79 7.09 -6.61
N ALA A 33 17.92 6.27 -5.57
CA ALA A 33 16.77 5.73 -4.83
C ALA A 33 16.00 6.83 -4.08
N ASN A 34 16.69 7.90 -3.65
CA ASN A 34 16.07 9.11 -3.12
C ASN A 34 15.50 9.96 -4.28
N ARG A 35 14.29 9.63 -4.72
CA ARG A 35 13.64 10.21 -5.92
C ARG A 35 13.62 11.74 -5.98
N PRO A 36 13.43 12.48 -4.87
CA PRO A 36 13.55 13.94 -4.84
C PRO A 36 14.90 14.51 -5.28
N ARG A 37 15.96 13.70 -5.28
CA ARG A 37 17.30 14.10 -5.74
C ARG A 37 17.56 13.83 -7.23
N ARG A 38 16.60 13.20 -7.94
CA ARG A 38 16.77 12.85 -9.35
C ARG A 38 16.75 14.09 -10.24
N VAL A 39 17.72 14.15 -11.15
CA VAL A 39 17.87 15.17 -12.19
C VAL A 39 17.95 14.50 -13.55
N THR A 40 17.38 15.11 -14.57
CA THR A 40 17.48 14.68 -15.97
C THR A 40 18.08 15.81 -16.79
N VAL A 41 19.04 15.49 -17.67
CA VAL A 41 19.69 16.43 -18.58
C VAL A 41 19.63 15.90 -20.00
N ASP A 42 19.35 16.78 -20.96
CA ASP A 42 19.35 16.47 -22.38
C ASP A 42 20.56 17.13 -23.03
N LEU A 43 21.28 16.37 -23.86
CA LEU A 43 22.49 16.83 -24.54
C LEU A 43 22.30 16.78 -26.06
N ASP A 44 22.88 17.76 -26.73
CA ASP A 44 22.97 17.80 -28.18
C ASP A 44 23.88 16.66 -28.68
N PRO A 45 23.46 15.86 -29.69
CA PRO A 45 24.23 14.71 -30.16
C PRO A 45 25.57 15.05 -30.81
N THR A 46 25.71 16.27 -31.36
CA THR A 46 26.85 16.65 -32.19
C THR A 46 27.90 17.37 -31.36
N SER A 47 27.46 18.36 -30.58
CA SER A 47 28.31 19.23 -29.76
C SER A 47 28.49 18.73 -28.32
N GLY A 48 27.57 17.89 -27.83
CA GLY A 48 27.56 17.43 -26.44
C GLY A 48 27.22 18.52 -25.42
N GLN A 49 26.73 19.67 -25.88
CA GLN A 49 26.24 20.73 -25.00
C GLN A 49 24.91 20.33 -24.35
N ILE A 50 24.69 20.79 -23.12
CA ILE A 50 23.45 20.56 -22.40
C ILE A 50 22.38 21.48 -23.00
N THR A 51 21.36 20.89 -23.62
CA THR A 51 20.23 21.61 -24.23
C THR A 51 19.03 21.73 -23.29
N GLY A 52 18.99 20.94 -22.22
CA GLY A 52 17.91 20.98 -21.24
C GLY A 52 18.33 20.34 -19.92
N ARG A 53 17.78 20.85 -18.82
CA ARG A 53 17.91 20.29 -17.48
C ARG A 53 16.57 20.37 -16.79
N GLN A 54 16.11 19.24 -16.27
CA GLN A 54 14.91 19.13 -15.48
C GLN A 54 15.27 18.58 -14.11
N ASN A 55 15.08 19.40 -13.08
CA ASN A 55 15.23 19.00 -11.69
C ASN A 55 13.90 18.43 -11.18
N PHE A 56 13.94 17.83 -10.00
CA PHE A 56 12.75 17.28 -9.36
C PHE A 56 11.65 18.34 -9.11
N ALA A 57 12.04 19.57 -8.78
CA ALA A 57 11.11 20.67 -8.52
C ALA A 57 10.31 21.07 -9.78
N ASP A 58 10.89 20.86 -10.97
CA ASP A 58 10.32 21.25 -12.27
C ASP A 58 9.28 20.23 -12.77
N ARG A 59 9.09 19.12 -12.04
CA ARG A 59 8.08 18.11 -12.36
C ARG A 59 6.68 18.52 -11.92
N HIS A 60 5.68 17.92 -12.54
CA HIS A 60 4.29 18.10 -12.13
C HIS A 60 4.11 17.71 -10.65
N TRP A 61 3.24 18.42 -9.93
CA TRP A 61 3.09 18.25 -8.49
C TRP A 61 2.64 16.83 -8.10
N ILE A 62 1.83 16.17 -8.94
CA ILE A 62 1.42 14.78 -8.76
C ILE A 62 2.63 13.85 -8.83
N ASP A 63 3.49 14.01 -9.84
CA ASP A 63 4.70 13.20 -9.99
C ASP A 63 5.63 13.36 -8.79
N ARG A 64 5.71 14.58 -8.26
CA ARG A 64 6.49 14.88 -7.06
C ARG A 64 5.89 14.18 -5.84
N ALA A 65 4.58 14.27 -5.63
CA ALA A 65 3.88 13.62 -4.52
C ALA A 65 4.07 12.09 -4.56
N VAL A 66 3.88 11.47 -5.74
CA VAL A 66 4.12 10.04 -5.94
C VAL A 66 5.58 9.68 -5.67
N ALA A 67 6.52 10.45 -6.19
CA ALA A 67 7.94 10.19 -5.98
C ALA A 67 8.37 10.30 -4.51
N TYR A 68 7.81 11.26 -3.75
CA TYR A 68 7.97 11.33 -2.30
C TYR A 68 7.40 10.08 -1.63
N GLY A 69 6.18 9.67 -2.00
CA GLY A 69 5.53 8.48 -1.46
C GLY A 69 6.37 7.22 -1.67
N ILE A 70 6.88 7.01 -2.88
CA ILE A 70 7.71 5.82 -3.16
C ILE A 70 9.05 5.90 -2.42
N ALA A 71 9.72 7.06 -2.41
CA ALA A 71 10.99 7.21 -1.68
C ALA A 71 10.81 7.02 -0.16
N ALA A 72 9.68 7.48 0.40
CA ALA A 72 9.32 7.25 1.79
C ALA A 72 9.09 5.75 2.05
N HIS A 73 8.28 5.10 1.21
CA HIS A 73 7.95 3.69 1.33
C HIS A 73 9.16 2.76 1.21
N GLU A 74 10.08 3.04 0.30
CA GLU A 74 11.31 2.25 0.10
C GLU A 74 12.41 2.56 1.14
N GLY A 75 12.16 3.43 2.12
CA GLY A 75 13.16 3.77 3.14
C GLY A 75 14.23 4.79 2.68
N GLN A 76 14.08 5.44 1.53
CA GLN A 76 15.12 6.23 0.88
C GLN A 76 15.03 7.75 1.12
N LEU A 77 13.92 8.23 1.69
CA LEU A 77 13.66 9.67 1.82
C LEU A 77 14.43 10.34 2.97
N PHE A 78 14.41 9.75 4.16
CA PHE A 78 15.01 10.31 5.39
C PHE A 78 16.18 9.48 5.95
N GLY A 79 16.79 8.63 5.13
CA GLY A 79 17.88 7.75 5.56
C GLY A 79 17.47 6.83 6.71
N TRP A 80 18.31 6.74 7.75
CA TRP A 80 18.10 5.84 8.90
C TRP A 80 16.79 6.08 9.66
N ALA A 81 16.32 7.33 9.75
CA ALA A 81 15.04 7.63 10.40
C ALA A 81 13.87 6.94 9.67
N ASN A 82 13.94 6.90 8.34
CA ASN A 82 12.92 6.26 7.52
C ASN A 82 12.94 4.73 7.67
N VAL A 83 14.14 4.15 7.73
CA VAL A 83 14.32 2.71 7.97
C VAL A 83 13.81 2.32 9.36
N ALA A 84 14.11 3.11 10.40
CA ALA A 84 13.61 2.88 11.75
C ALA A 84 12.08 2.94 11.80
N LEU A 85 11.47 3.94 11.15
CA LEU A 85 10.02 4.05 11.05
C LEU A 85 9.39 2.85 10.34
N GLY A 86 10.01 2.40 9.24
CA GLY A 86 9.60 1.21 8.50
C GLY A 86 9.68 -0.06 9.35
N LEU A 87 10.78 -0.24 10.09
CA LEU A 87 10.97 -1.37 10.99
C LEU A 87 9.94 -1.39 12.13
N LEU A 88 9.68 -0.24 12.75
CA LEU A 88 8.67 -0.11 13.81
C LEU A 88 7.28 -0.44 13.29
N THR A 89 6.92 0.11 12.12
CA THR A 89 5.61 -0.11 11.51
C THR A 89 5.44 -1.58 11.09
N GLY A 90 6.45 -2.18 10.46
CA GLY A 90 6.44 -3.58 10.07
C GLY A 90 6.32 -4.53 11.26
N THR A 91 7.12 -4.31 12.30
CA THR A 91 7.08 -5.10 13.54
C THR A 91 5.73 -4.93 14.25
N GLY A 92 5.23 -3.69 14.33
CA GLY A 92 3.91 -3.41 14.90
C GLY A 92 2.79 -4.14 14.18
N LEU A 93 2.81 -4.17 12.84
CA LEU A 93 1.82 -4.89 12.04
C LEU A 93 1.88 -6.40 12.25
N ILE A 94 3.09 -6.98 12.38
CA ILE A 94 3.27 -8.39 12.72
C ILE A 94 2.68 -8.68 14.10
N LEU A 95 3.05 -7.89 15.12
CA LEU A 95 2.54 -8.06 16.48
C LEU A 95 1.02 -7.91 16.54
N LEU A 96 0.46 -6.94 15.82
CA LEU A 96 -0.99 -6.75 15.72
C LEU A 96 -1.67 -7.97 15.08
N SER A 97 -1.13 -8.49 13.98
CA SER A 97 -1.68 -9.66 13.29
C SER A 97 -1.63 -10.91 14.17
N VAL A 98 -0.46 -11.19 14.78
CA VAL A 98 -0.26 -12.32 15.68
C VAL A 98 -1.16 -12.21 16.90
N SER A 99 -1.23 -11.04 17.53
CA SER A 99 -2.10 -10.83 18.70
C SER A 99 -3.58 -11.03 18.36
N GLY A 100 -4.03 -10.59 17.18
CA GLY A 100 -5.38 -10.87 16.68
C GLY A 100 -5.67 -12.37 16.60
N VAL A 101 -4.77 -13.14 15.99
CA VAL A 101 -4.88 -14.60 15.90
C VAL A 101 -4.85 -15.27 17.28
N VAL A 102 -3.94 -14.85 18.16
CA VAL A 102 -3.84 -15.39 19.52
C VAL A 102 -5.10 -15.09 20.34
N MET A 103 -5.63 -13.87 20.26
CA MET A 103 -6.88 -13.48 20.92
C MET A 103 -8.07 -14.29 20.41
N TRP A 104 -8.16 -14.48 19.09
CA TRP A 104 -9.16 -15.34 18.48
C TRP A 104 -9.04 -16.79 18.96
N TRP A 105 -7.82 -17.36 18.94
CA TRP A 105 -7.59 -18.75 19.36
C TRP A 105 -7.96 -19.00 20.82
N LYS A 106 -7.72 -18.02 21.70
CA LYS A 106 -8.08 -18.10 23.13
C LYS A 106 -9.57 -17.96 23.41
N ARG A 107 -10.34 -17.34 22.50
CA ARG A 107 -11.77 -17.01 22.70
C ARG A 107 -12.72 -17.85 21.86
N ARG A 108 -12.24 -18.56 20.83
CA ARG A 108 -13.08 -19.37 19.95
C ARG A 108 -13.67 -20.57 20.71
N ASP A 109 -14.91 -20.91 20.38
CA ASP A 109 -15.54 -22.13 20.86
C ASP A 109 -14.90 -23.36 20.19
N ALA A 110 -14.75 -24.47 20.92
CA ALA A 110 -14.19 -25.69 20.38
C ALA A 110 -15.12 -26.29 19.30
N GLY A 111 -14.54 -26.72 18.17
CA GLY A 111 -15.29 -27.31 17.05
C GLY A 111 -15.86 -26.31 16.05
N VAL A 112 -15.68 -25.00 16.26
CA VAL A 112 -16.06 -23.95 15.30
C VAL A 112 -14.88 -23.05 14.92
N LEU A 113 -14.95 -22.52 13.71
CA LEU A 113 -14.01 -21.55 13.13
C LEU A 113 -14.62 -20.15 12.98
N GLY A 114 -15.79 -19.94 13.60
CA GLY A 114 -16.50 -18.66 13.62
C GLY A 114 -15.90 -17.63 14.56
N ALA A 115 -16.47 -16.43 14.50
CA ALA A 115 -16.17 -15.36 15.45
C ALA A 115 -16.59 -15.78 16.88
N PRO A 116 -15.80 -15.43 17.91
CA PRO A 116 -16.19 -15.66 19.30
C PRO A 116 -17.56 -15.05 19.60
N LYS A 117 -18.37 -15.73 20.41
CA LYS A 117 -19.70 -15.23 20.80
C LYS A 117 -19.57 -13.85 21.43
N VAL A 118 -20.37 -12.94 20.91
CA VAL A 118 -20.35 -11.56 21.37
C VAL A 118 -21.01 -11.48 22.75
N LEU A 119 -20.22 -11.10 23.77
CA LEU A 119 -20.67 -11.07 25.18
C LEU A 119 -21.66 -9.93 25.48
N ALA A 120 -21.70 -8.89 24.65
CA ALA A 120 -22.61 -7.75 24.79
C ALA A 120 -22.93 -7.17 23.40
N GLN A 121 -24.18 -6.76 23.16
CA GLN A 121 -24.61 -6.23 21.85
C GLN A 121 -23.60 -5.19 21.32
N PRO A 122 -22.85 -5.50 20.26
CA PRO A 122 -21.79 -4.63 19.80
C PRO A 122 -22.46 -3.47 19.08
N GLN A 123 -22.44 -2.29 19.70
CA GLN A 123 -22.83 -1.08 18.98
C GLN A 123 -21.70 -0.79 17.99
N LEU A 124 -22.02 -0.88 16.69
CA LEU A 124 -21.15 -0.40 15.62
C LEU A 124 -20.81 1.05 15.93
N SER A 125 -19.57 1.31 16.34
CA SER A 125 -19.16 2.67 16.64
C SER A 125 -19.19 3.47 15.35
N ALA A 126 -19.78 4.67 15.38
CA ALA A 126 -19.80 5.56 14.21
C ALA A 126 -18.38 5.82 13.67
N GLY A 127 -17.38 5.82 14.56
CA GLY A 127 -15.96 5.90 14.20
C GLY A 127 -15.47 4.71 13.37
N LEU A 128 -15.81 3.47 13.74
CA LEU A 128 -15.44 2.29 12.96
C LEU A 128 -16.09 2.32 11.57
N LEU A 129 -17.37 2.67 11.49
CA LEU A 129 -18.07 2.79 10.21
C LEU A 129 -17.43 3.88 9.34
N GLY A 130 -17.11 5.05 9.93
CA GLY A 130 -16.41 6.13 9.24
C GLY A 130 -15.05 5.68 8.68
N ILE A 131 -14.27 4.91 9.45
CA ILE A 131 -12.98 4.37 9.01
C ILE A 131 -13.17 3.40 7.84
N ILE A 132 -14.14 2.48 7.92
CA ILE A 132 -14.41 1.51 6.84
C ILE A 132 -14.78 2.23 5.55
N LEU A 133 -15.67 3.23 5.62
CA LEU A 133 -16.10 4.01 4.45
C LEU A 133 -14.94 4.82 3.85
N LEU A 134 -14.14 5.46 4.70
CA LEU A 134 -12.96 6.21 4.26
C LEU A 134 -11.95 5.28 3.56
N LEU A 135 -11.63 4.13 4.16
CA LEU A 135 -10.74 3.15 3.55
C LEU A 135 -11.33 2.58 2.26
N GLY A 136 -12.63 2.29 2.21
CA GLY A 136 -13.29 1.80 1.00
C GLY A 136 -13.22 2.78 -0.16
N LEU A 137 -13.35 4.08 0.13
CA LEU A 137 -13.23 5.13 -0.87
C LEU A 137 -11.79 5.31 -1.35
N CYS A 138 -10.82 5.31 -0.43
CA CYS A 138 -9.40 5.45 -0.75
C CYS A 138 -8.81 4.19 -1.43
N PHE A 139 -9.32 3.01 -1.09
CA PHE A 139 -8.83 1.71 -1.54
C PHE A 139 -9.98 0.89 -2.13
N PRO A 140 -10.33 1.09 -3.42
CA PRO A 140 -11.49 0.45 -4.02
C PRO A 140 -11.40 -1.09 -4.02
N LEU A 141 -10.19 -1.65 -4.07
CA LEU A 141 -9.99 -3.11 -3.94
C LEU A 141 -10.34 -3.63 -2.55
N PHE A 142 -10.15 -2.84 -1.49
CA PHE A 142 -10.58 -3.19 -0.14
C PHE A 142 -12.12 -3.17 -0.04
N ALA A 143 -12.78 -2.15 -0.61
CA ALA A 143 -14.24 -2.14 -0.68
C ALA A 143 -14.78 -3.34 -1.49
N ALA A 144 -14.16 -3.64 -2.63
CA ALA A 144 -14.54 -4.77 -3.47
C ALA A 144 -14.38 -6.11 -2.74
N SER A 145 -13.29 -6.31 -1.97
CA SER A 145 -13.10 -7.55 -1.23
C SER A 145 -14.15 -7.75 -0.13
N LEU A 146 -14.52 -6.68 0.59
CA LEU A 146 -15.63 -6.72 1.55
C LEU A 146 -16.95 -7.11 0.87
N CYS A 147 -17.29 -6.46 -0.25
CA CYS A 147 -18.48 -6.79 -1.02
C CYS A 147 -18.49 -8.25 -1.48
N ILE A 148 -17.35 -8.76 -1.98
CA ILE A 148 -17.21 -10.16 -2.41
C ILE A 148 -17.45 -11.12 -1.24
N VAL A 149 -16.83 -10.87 -0.08
CA VAL A 149 -17.02 -11.70 1.11
C VAL A 149 -18.47 -11.69 1.57
N LEU A 150 -19.12 -10.52 1.60
CA LEU A 150 -20.54 -10.39 1.97
C LEU A 150 -21.46 -11.14 1.01
N LEU A 151 -21.23 -11.02 -0.29
CA LEU A 151 -22.00 -11.73 -1.31
C LEU A 151 -21.77 -13.24 -1.21
N LEU A 152 -20.54 -13.68 -1.02
CA LEU A 152 -20.21 -15.11 -0.85
C LEU A 152 -20.87 -15.68 0.41
N GLU A 153 -20.81 -14.94 1.52
CA GLU A 153 -21.46 -15.33 2.77
C GLU A 153 -22.97 -15.48 2.58
N TRP A 154 -23.60 -14.47 1.97
CA TRP A 154 -25.05 -14.42 1.78
C TRP A 154 -25.57 -15.44 0.76
N LEU A 155 -24.90 -15.58 -0.39
CA LEU A 155 -25.35 -16.45 -1.49
C LEU A 155 -24.98 -17.92 -1.29
N VAL A 156 -23.85 -18.21 -0.65
CA VAL A 156 -23.27 -19.56 -0.61
C VAL A 156 -23.14 -20.07 0.83
N LEU A 157 -22.35 -19.40 1.67
CA LEU A 157 -21.92 -19.97 2.96
C LEU A 157 -23.06 -20.13 3.96
N ARG A 158 -24.03 -19.21 3.96
CA ARG A 158 -25.25 -19.32 4.80
C ARG A 158 -26.24 -20.38 4.32
N ARG A 159 -26.18 -20.80 3.05
CA ARG A 159 -27.10 -21.81 2.50
C ARG A 159 -26.68 -23.24 2.82
N ILE A 160 -25.40 -23.48 3.12
CA ILE A 160 -24.87 -24.81 3.42
C ILE A 160 -24.84 -25.00 4.95
N PRO A 161 -25.70 -25.86 5.54
CA PRO A 161 -25.87 -25.94 6.99
C PRO A 161 -24.59 -26.30 7.76
N SER A 162 -23.82 -27.26 7.24
CA SER A 162 -22.56 -27.71 7.86
C SER A 162 -21.51 -26.60 7.90
N ILE A 163 -21.40 -25.82 6.82
CA ILE A 163 -20.45 -24.70 6.71
C ILE A 163 -20.92 -23.53 7.58
N SER A 164 -22.21 -23.21 7.54
CA SER A 164 -22.80 -22.16 8.37
C SER A 164 -22.61 -22.43 9.87
N HIS A 165 -22.81 -23.69 10.32
CA HIS A 165 -22.58 -24.09 11.70
C HIS A 165 -21.10 -24.01 12.07
N TRP A 166 -20.22 -24.54 11.22
CA TRP A 166 -18.78 -24.54 11.45
C TRP A 166 -18.18 -23.12 11.46
N LEU A 167 -18.68 -22.21 10.62
CA LEU A 167 -18.29 -20.79 10.58
C LEU A 167 -19.05 -19.91 11.59
N GLY A 168 -20.00 -20.45 12.35
CA GLY A 168 -20.78 -19.69 13.32
C GLY A 168 -21.66 -18.58 12.71
N LEU A 169 -22.16 -18.78 11.48
CA LEU A 169 -22.98 -17.80 10.74
C LEU A 169 -24.47 -17.84 11.10
N GLN A 170 -24.87 -18.72 12.01
CA GLN A 170 -26.26 -18.88 12.44
C GLN A 170 -26.62 -17.78 13.44
N LEU A 171 -27.73 -17.08 13.18
CA LEU A 171 -28.31 -16.16 14.16
C LEU A 171 -28.68 -16.97 15.42
N PRO A 172 -28.48 -16.43 16.64
CA PRO A 172 -28.93 -17.10 17.86
C PRO A 172 -30.42 -17.45 17.71
N ALA A 173 -30.78 -18.71 17.94
CA ALA A 173 -32.18 -19.10 17.99
C ALA A 173 -32.90 -18.18 19.00
N THR A 174 -33.94 -17.48 18.55
CA THR A 174 -34.80 -16.71 19.45
C THR A 174 -35.33 -17.69 20.51
N PRO A 175 -35.13 -17.46 21.82
CA PRO A 175 -35.60 -18.40 22.82
C PRO A 175 -37.12 -18.55 22.66
N ALA A 176 -37.55 -19.77 22.34
CA ALA A 176 -38.94 -20.14 22.26
C ALA A 176 -39.51 -20.16 23.69
N GLY A 177 -40.08 -19.04 24.15
CA GLY A 177 -40.74 -18.97 25.45
C GLY A 177 -40.52 -17.66 26.19
N ALA A 178 -41.16 -16.60 25.70
CA ALA A 178 -41.55 -15.47 26.54
C ALA A 178 -42.96 -15.06 26.11
N ARG A 179 -43.94 -15.84 26.55
CA ARG A 179 -45.34 -15.44 26.69
C ARG A 179 -45.74 -15.65 28.13
#